data_AF-A0A1F8JUP2-F1
#
_entry.id   AF-A0A1F8JUP2-F1
#
_cell.length_a   1.000
_cell.length_b   1.000
_cell.length_c   1.000
_cell.angle_alpha   90.00
_cell.angle_beta   90.00
_cell.angle_gamma   90.00
#
_symmetry.space_group_name_H-M   'P 1'
#
loop_
_entity.id
_entity.type
_entity.pdbx_description
1 polymer ?
#
loop_
_entity_poly.entity_id
_entity_poly.type
_entity_poly.pdbx_seq_one_letter_code
_entity_poly.pdbx_strand_id
1 'polypeptide(L)' 'MQPIRTISLIPVKIKITLNEHIPLYQKLAPKIRELRALGMSRKQISIKLNISIKTIRKSFK' A
#
# COMPACT_ATOMS: atom_id res chain seq x y z
N MET A 1 34.30 38.95 -12.01
CA MET A 1 34.03 37.63 -11.40
C MET A 1 32.54 37.58 -11.08
N GLN A 2 31.76 36.75 -11.75
CA GLN A 2 30.33 36.61 -11.48
C GLN A 2 30.15 35.57 -10.37
N PRO A 3 29.36 35.84 -9.32
CA PRO A 3 29.12 34.84 -8.30
C PRO A 3 28.33 33.69 -8.89
N ILE A 4 28.82 32.46 -8.68
CA ILE A 4 28.05 31.24 -8.88
C ILE A 4 26.79 31.39 -8.04
N ARG A 5 25.63 31.47 -8.71
CA ARG A 5 24.35 31.40 -8.01
C ARG A 5 24.23 29.98 -7.50
N THR A 6 24.61 29.80 -6.23
CA THR A 6 24.33 28.61 -5.45
C THR A 6 22.89 28.21 -5.74
N ILE A 7 22.69 26.99 -6.22
CA ILE A 7 21.41 26.26 -6.17
C ILE A 7 21.07 26.03 -4.69
N SER A 8 20.89 27.13 -3.96
CA SER A 8 20.49 27.17 -2.57
C SER A 8 19.02 26.82 -2.56
N LEU A 9 18.74 25.65 -2.00
CA LEU A 9 17.42 25.32 -1.47
C LEU A 9 16.33 25.29 -2.55
N ILE A 10 16.35 24.29 -3.43
CA ILE A 10 15.06 23.78 -3.91
C ILE A 10 14.41 23.15 -2.67
N PRO A 11 13.32 23.69 -2.11
CA PRO A 11 12.61 23.04 -1.03
C PRO A 11 11.93 21.83 -1.66
N VAL A 12 12.67 20.72 -1.77
CA VAL A 12 12.08 19.43 -2.01
C VAL A 12 11.23 19.18 -0.78
N LYS A 13 9.92 19.37 -0.91
CA LYS A 13 8.95 18.91 0.09
C LYS A 13 9.00 17.39 0.07
N ILE A 14 10.02 16.83 0.71
CA ILE A 14 10.07 15.41 1.02
C ILE A 14 8.92 15.23 2.01
N LYS A 15 7.75 14.81 1.50
CA LYS A 15 6.68 14.31 2.34
C LYS A 15 7.21 13.03 2.96
N ILE A 16 7.85 13.13 4.12
CA ILE A 16 8.13 11.99 4.98
C ILE A 16 6.75 11.54 5.43
N THR A 17 6.14 10.60 4.70
CA THR A 17 4.88 9.98 5.11
C THR A 17 5.19 9.24 6.41
N LEU A 18 4.90 9.90 7.54
CA LEU A 18 4.82 9.27 8.85
C LEU A 18 4.03 7.99 8.64
N ASN A 19 4.68 6.86 8.89
CA ASN A 19 4.23 5.51 8.59
C ASN A 19 2.77 5.36 9.04
N GLU A 20 1.83 5.67 8.14
CA GLU A 20 0.42 5.73 8.50
C GLU A 20 0.06 4.32 8.94
N HIS A 21 -0.61 4.19 10.08
CA HIS A 21 -1.05 2.89 10.58
C HIS A 21 -2.20 2.39 9.70
N ILE A 22 -1.85 2.02 8.47
CA ILE A 22 -2.77 1.52 7.45
C ILE A 22 -3.23 0.14 7.93
N PRO A 23 -4.53 -0.04 8.17
CA PRO A 23 -5.06 -1.33 8.56
C PRO A 23 -4.67 -2.41 7.54
N LEU A 24 -4.28 -3.58 8.03
CA LEU A 24 -3.79 -4.69 7.20
C LEU A 24 -4.73 -5.04 6.03
N TYR A 25 -6.05 -4.97 6.25
CA TYR A 25 -7.04 -5.26 5.21
C TYR A 25 -7.00 -4.25 4.05
N GLN A 26 -6.66 -2.98 4.30
CA GLN A 26 -6.52 -1.96 3.26
C GLN A 26 -5.22 -2.19 2.48
N LYS A 27 -4.12 -2.47 3.19
CA LYS A 27 -2.83 -2.78 2.58
C LYS A 27 -2.91 -3.99 1.64
N LEU A 28 -3.68 -5.01 2.00
CA LEU A 28 -3.83 -6.23 1.21
C LEU A 28 -4.97 -6.17 0.18
N ALA A 29 -5.82 -5.14 0.19
CA ALA A 29 -6.97 -5.06 -0.70
C ALA A 29 -6.62 -5.17 -2.20
N PRO A 30 -5.57 -4.51 -2.72
CA PRO A 30 -5.19 -4.65 -4.13
C PRO A 30 -4.86 -6.11 -4.49
N LYS A 31 -4.04 -6.77 -3.66
CA LYS A 31 -3.63 -8.15 -3.88
C LYS A 31 -4.79 -9.13 -3.79
N ILE A 32 -5.69 -8.92 -2.84
CA ILE A 32 -6.90 -9.75 -2.68
C ILE A 32 -7.82 -9.60 -3.90
N ARG A 33 -7.95 -8.39 -4.47
CA ARG A 33 -8.70 -8.14 -5.70
C ARG A 33 -8.08 -8.82 -6.91
N GLU A 34 -6.76 -8.75 -7.08
CA GLU A 34 -6.03 -9.48 -8.13
C GLU A 34 -6.30 -10.99 -8.05
N LEU A 35 -6.09 -11.60 -6.88
CA LEU A 35 -6.30 -13.03 -6.69
C LEU A 35 -7.76 -13.44 -6.94
N ARG A 36 -8.71 -12.56 -6.59
CA ARG A 36 -10.13 -12.77 -6.87
C ARG A 36 -10.42 -12.72 -8.36
N ALA A 37 -9.80 -11.79 -9.10
CA ALA A 37 -9.92 -11.67 -10.55
C ALA A 37 -9.32 -12.89 -11.28
N LEU A 38 -8.29 -13.51 -10.70
CA LEU A 38 -7.72 -14.79 -11.15
C LEU A 38 -8.60 -16.01 -10.80
N GLY A 39 -9.83 -15.80 -10.31
CA GLY A 39 -10.79 -16.87 -10.02
C GLY A 39 -10.61 -17.54 -8.66
N MET A 40 -9.72 -17.05 -7.78
CA MET A 40 -9.54 -17.69 -6.47
C MET A 40 -10.74 -17.44 -5.53
N SER A 41 -11.14 -18.49 -4.83
CA SER A 41 -12.10 -18.42 -3.74
C SER A 41 -11.51 -17.70 -2.52
N ARG A 42 -12.36 -17.09 -1.69
CA ARG A 42 -11.90 -16.43 -0.44
C ARG A 42 -11.16 -17.38 0.50
N LYS A 43 -11.51 -18.68 0.49
CA LYS A 43 -10.79 -19.73 1.24
C LYS A 43 -9.38 -19.96 0.70
N GLN A 44 -9.24 -20.09 -0.62
CA GLN A 44 -7.91 -20.23 -1.25
C GLN A 44 -7.03 -19.01 -1.00
N ILE A 45 -7.59 -17.80 -1.07
CA ILE A 45 -6.87 -16.56 -0.77
C ILE A 45 -6.44 -16.52 0.71
N SER A 46 -7.29 -16.97 1.64
CA SER A 46 -6.99 -17.06 3.08
C SER A 46 -5.81 -17.96 3.36
N ILE A 47 -5.79 -19.15 2.74
CA ILE A 47 -4.69 -20.11 2.87
C ILE A 47 -3.42 -19.54 2.23
N LYS A 48 -3.52 -19.00 1.01
CA LYS A 48 -2.37 -18.50 0.24
C LYS A 48 -1.68 -17.29 0.88
N LEU A 49 -2.46 -16.39 1.49
CA LEU A 49 -1.94 -15.20 2.16
C LEU A 49 -1.75 -15.39 3.68
N ASN A 50 -2.09 -16.57 4.20
CA ASN A 50 -2.10 -16.87 5.64
C ASN A 50 -2.81 -15.80 6.49
N ILE A 51 -3.98 -15.36 6.02
CA ILE A 51 -4.80 -14.34 6.71
C ILE A 51 -6.19 -14.87 6.98
N SER A 52 -6.83 -14.35 8.03
CA SER A 52 -8.20 -14.73 8.36
C SER A 52 -9.18 -14.37 7.23
N ILE A 53 -10.21 -15.19 7.04
CA ILE A 53 -11.31 -14.90 6.13
C ILE A 53 -12.00 -13.58 6.49
N LYS A 54 -12.02 -13.20 7.78
CA LYS A 54 -12.56 -11.92 8.26
C LYS A 54 -11.80 -10.73 7.66
N THR A 55 -10.47 -10.81 7.60
CA THR A 55 -9.61 -9.79 6.98
C THR A 55 -9.90 -9.63 5.49
N ILE A 56 -10.06 -10.75 4.78
CA ILE A 56 -10.44 -10.76 3.36
C ILE A 56 -11.83 -10.16 3.16
N ARG A 57 -12.78 -10.45 4.04
CA ARG A 57 -14.14 -9.91 3.93
C ARG A 57 -14.15 -8.40 4.12
N LYS A 58 -13.34 -7.87 5.04
CA LYS A 58 -13.16 -6.42 5.26
C LYS A 58 -12.49 -5.70 4.09
N SER A 59 -11.63 -6.37 3.32
CA SER A 59 -10.94 -5.74 2.19
C SER A 59 -11.82 -5.48 0.95
N PHE A 60 -13.04 -6.02 0.93
CA PHE A 60 -14.04 -5.75 -0.13
C PHE A 60 -15.10 -4.73 0.29
N LYS A 61 -15.03 -4.23 1.53
CA LYS A 61 -15.89 -3.17 2.04
C LYS A 61 -15.26 -1.83 1.71
#